data_AF-A0A9D0X765-F1
#
_entry.id   AF-A0A9D0X765-F1
#
_cell.length_a   1.000
_cell.length_b   1.000
_cell.length_c   1.000
_cell.angle_alpha   90.00
_cell.angle_beta   90.00
_cell.angle_gamma   90.00
#
_symmetry.space_group_name_H-M   'P 1'
#
loop_
_entity.id
_entity.type
_entity.pdbx_description
1 polymer ?
#
loop_
_entity_poly.entity_id
_entity_poly.type
_entity_poly.pdbx_seq_one_letter_code
_entity_poly.pdbx_strand_id
1 'polypeptide(L)' 'MARSVDHDRQCALTRTVQPVSGMVRFVPDPDGKLVPDVDGRAPGRGVWVTARAD' A
#
# COMPACT_ATOMS: atom_id res chain seq x y z
N MET A 1 15.43 2.17 12.32
CA MET A 1 14.99 1.59 11.05
C MET A 1 14.04 0.44 11.34
N ALA A 2 12.73 0.65 11.22
CA ALA A 2 11.78 -0.45 11.36
C ALA A 2 11.73 -1.18 10.01
N ARG A 3 12.42 -2.31 9.94
CA ARG A 3 12.20 -3.31 8.89
C ARG A 3 10.74 -3.75 9.06
N SER A 4 9.85 -3.40 8.12
CA SER A 4 8.45 -3.82 8.23
C SER A 4 8.44 -5.34 8.26
N VAL A 5 7.89 -5.91 9.32
CA VAL A 5 7.42 -7.29 9.27
C VAL A 5 6.47 -7.35 8.07
N ASP A 6 6.74 -8.25 7.14
CA ASP A 6 5.86 -8.52 5.99
C ASP A 6 4.52 -8.99 6.56
N HIS A 7 3.66 -8.04 6.87
CA HIS A 7 2.30 -8.29 7.31
C HIS A 7 1.42 -8.44 6.08
N ASP A 8 0.47 -9.35 6.14
CA ASP A 8 -0.48 -9.52 5.06
C ASP A 8 -1.50 -8.37 5.03
N ARG A 9 -1.85 -7.96 3.82
CA ARG A 9 -2.93 -7.00 3.56
C ARG A 9 -3.82 -7.54 2.46
N GLN A 10 -5.06 -7.05 2.44
CA GLN A 10 -5.98 -7.30 1.34
C GLN A 10 -5.76 -6.25 0.26
N CYS A 11 -5.54 -6.70 -0.97
CA CYS A 11 -5.53 -5.83 -2.14
C CYS A 11 -6.92 -5.23 -2.34
N ALA A 12 -7.01 -3.91 -2.43
CA ALA A 12 -8.28 -3.22 -2.61
C ALA A 12 -8.96 -3.55 -3.95
N LEU A 13 -8.17 -3.90 -4.97
CA LEU A 13 -8.68 -4.23 -6.31
C LEU A 13 -9.14 -5.69 -6.41
N THR A 14 -8.27 -6.64 -6.08
CA THR A 14 -8.54 -8.08 -6.28
C THR A 14 -9.22 -8.74 -5.09
N ARG A 15 -9.24 -8.08 -3.93
CA ARG A 15 -9.69 -8.63 -2.64
C ARG A 15 -8.89 -9.85 -2.15
N THR A 16 -7.73 -10.12 -2.75
CA THR A 16 -6.81 -11.17 -2.30
C THR A 16 -5.96 -10.68 -1.14
N VAL A 17 -5.76 -11.54 -0.13
CA VAL A 17 -4.81 -11.31 0.96
C VAL A 17 -3.45 -11.86 0.56
N GLN A 18 -2.39 -11.04 0.66
CA GLN A 18 -1.01 -11.43 0.36
C GLN A 18 -0.02 -10.51 1.10
N PRO A 19 1.28 -10.84 1.13
CA PRO A 19 2.30 -10.00 1.78
C PRO A 19 2.40 -8.60 1.17
N VAL A 20 2.63 -7.59 2.01
CA VAL A 20 2.83 -6.20 1.58
C VAL A 20 4.03 -6.01 0.66
N SER A 21 5.06 -6.86 0.73
CA SER A 21 6.19 -6.86 -0.22
C SER A 21 5.76 -7.02 -1.70
N GLY A 22 4.58 -7.59 -1.97
CA GLY A 22 4.00 -7.69 -3.31
C GLY A 22 3.02 -6.57 -3.67
N MET A 23 2.98 -5.48 -2.90
CA MET A 23 1.98 -4.43 -3.03
C MET A 23 2.58 -3.02 -2.98
N VAL A 24 1.86 -2.05 -3.53
CA VAL A 24 2.10 -0.63 -3.33
C VAL A 24 0.94 -0.03 -2.53
N ARG A 25 1.26 0.73 -1.49
CA ARG A 25 0.27 1.56 -0.79
C ARG A 25 0.11 2.88 -1.53
N PHE A 26 -1.12 3.34 -1.69
CA PHE A 26 -1.43 4.69 -2.14
C PHE A 26 -2.15 5.46 -1.05
N VAL A 27 -1.76 6.71 -0.86
CA VAL A 27 -2.30 7.62 0.17
C VAL A 27 -2.60 8.97 -0.51
N PRO A 28 -3.71 9.67 -0.17
CA PRO A 28 -3.91 11.04 -0.62
C PRO A 28 -2.93 11.99 0.06
N ASP A 29 -2.32 12.88 -0.70
CA ASP A 29 -1.58 14.03 -0.18
C ASP A 29 -2.54 15.12 0.36
N PRO A 30 -2.04 16.20 0.97
CA PRO A 30 -2.88 17.29 1.49
C PRO A 30 -3.77 17.96 0.44
N ASP A 31 -3.40 17.92 -0.84
CA ASP A 31 -4.17 18.45 -1.96
C ASP A 31 -5.17 17.42 -2.52
N GLY A 32 -5.21 16.22 -1.94
CA GLY A 32 -6.09 15.12 -2.31
C GLY A 32 -5.57 14.24 -3.44
N LYS A 33 -4.34 14.45 -3.93
CA LYS A 33 -3.75 13.64 -5.00
C LYS A 33 -3.25 12.32 -4.43
N LEU A 34 -3.58 11.21 -5.10
CA LEU A 34 -3.05 9.90 -4.72
C LEU A 34 -1.56 9.80 -5.06
N VAL A 35 -0.75 9.51 -4.04
CA VAL A 35 0.70 9.31 -4.15
C VAL A 35 1.10 7.92 -3.67
N PRO A 36 2.15 7.30 -4.26
CA PRO A 36 2.67 6.01 -3.80
C PRO A 36 3.46 6.16 -2.49
N ASP A 37 3.20 5.26 -1.54
CA ASP A 37 3.89 5.10 -0.24
C ASP A 37 4.44 3.67 -0.13
N VAL A 38 5.47 3.36 -0.93
CA VAL A 38 6.08 2.02 -1.01
C VAL A 38 6.58 1.52 0.35
N ASP A 39 7.02 2.45 1.19
CA ASP A 39 7.55 2.18 2.53
C ASP A 39 6.48 2.05 3.61
N GLY A 40 5.22 2.37 3.31
CA GLY A 40 4.11 2.32 4.27
C GLY A 40 4.25 3.32 5.44
N ARG A 41 5.02 4.40 5.28
CA ARG A 41 5.34 5.36 6.37
C ARG A 41 4.49 6.63 6.33
N ALA A 42 3.78 6.89 5.24
CA ALA A 42 2.95 8.07 5.14
C ALA A 42 1.78 8.01 6.16
N PRO A 43 1.47 9.13 6.83
CA PRO A 43 0.35 9.19 7.77
C PRO A 43 -0.98 9.10 7.04
N GLY A 44 -2.05 8.83 7.79
CA GLY A 44 -3.42 8.81 7.26
C GLY A 44 -3.84 7.47 6.65
N ARG A 45 -5.02 7.46 6.03
CA ARG A 45 -5.63 6.26 5.46
C ARG A 45 -5.11 6.03 4.04
N GLY A 46 -4.49 4.87 3.82
CA GLY A 46 -4.08 4.42 2.49
C GLY A 46 -4.79 3.15 2.06
N VAL A 47 -4.66 2.82 0.79
CA VAL A 47 -5.11 1.55 0.20
C VAL A 47 -3.93 0.78 -0.34
N TRP A 48 -3.95 -0.54 -0.22
CA TRP A 48 -2.92 -1.42 -0.76
C TRP A 48 -3.41 -2.03 -2.07
N VAL A 49 -2.56 -2.02 -3.09
CA VAL A 49 -2.85 -2.59 -4.42
C VAL A 49 -1.70 -3.49 -4.83
N THR A 50 -2.02 -4.66 -5.39
CA THR A 50 -1.03 -5.59 -5.94
C THR A 50 -0.19 -4.88 -7.01
N ALA A 51 1.13 -5.01 -6.92
CA ALA A 51 2.07 -4.34 -7.82
C ALA A 51 2.17 -5.05 -9.18
N ARG A 52 1.06 -5.06 -9.93
CA ARG A 52 1.00 -5.58 -11.29
C ARG A 52 0.17 -4.67 -12.20
N ALA A 53 0.37 -4.80 -13.50
CA ALA A 53 -0.20 -3.94 -14.53
C ALA A 53 -1.17 -4.68 -15.47
N ASP A 54 -1.40 -5.97 -15.23
CA ASP A 54 -2.25 -6.87 -16.03
C ASP A 54 -3.73 -6.78 -15.65
#